data_AF-A0A832PRA4-F1
#
_entry.id   AF-A0A832PRA4-F1
#
_cell.length_a   1.000
_cell.length_b   1.000
_cell.length_c   1.000
_cell.angle_alpha   90.00
_cell.angle_beta   90.00
_cell.angle_gamma   90.00
#
_symmetry.space_group_name_H-M   'P 1'
#
loop_
_entity.id
_entity.type
_entity.pdbx_description
1 polymer ?
#
loop_
_entity_poly.entity_id
_entity_poly.type
_entity_poly.pdbx_seq_one_letter_code
_entity_poly.pdbx_strand_id
1 'polypeptide(L)'
;MDDRLIVALDVPDALAGLELARKLGDSVSFYKIGLGMLTGGGLALANELKQDHGKRIFLDMKLFDIGATIEAAVRGLARYDIDFLTVHGDPHVVRAAKQGAAGSGLKILAVTILTSLDRADLDAGLIRDGDLHALTVERAARAFEAGADGVIASPREAAAIRALPGAG
;
A
#
# COMPACT_ATOMS: atom_id res chain seq x y z
N MET A 1 21.32 -9.01 -4.21
CA MET A 1 19.90 -9.30 -3.95
C MET A 1 19.08 -8.57 -4.99
N ASP A 2 17.95 -9.15 -5.42
CA ASP A 2 17.00 -8.42 -6.26
C ASP A 2 16.03 -7.66 -5.35
N ASP A 3 16.29 -6.36 -5.14
CA ASP A 3 15.47 -5.49 -4.30
C ASP A 3 14.06 -5.23 -4.87
N ARG A 4 13.73 -5.85 -6.02
CA ARG A 4 12.40 -5.77 -6.67
C ARG A 4 11.44 -6.85 -6.19
N LEU A 5 11.89 -7.90 -5.50
CA LEU A 5 11.00 -8.93 -4.97
C LEU A 5 10.44 -8.52 -3.60
N ILE A 6 9.12 -8.41 -3.51
CA ILE A 6 8.39 -8.22 -2.25
C ILE A 6 7.60 -9.50 -1.98
N VAL A 7 7.84 -10.16 -0.85
CA VAL A 7 7.12 -11.36 -0.45
C VAL A 7 5.92 -10.99 0.43
N ALA A 8 4.73 -11.41 0.03
CA ALA A 8 3.53 -11.28 0.85
C ALA A 8 3.55 -12.31 2.00
N LEU A 9 3.39 -11.82 3.23
CA LEU A 9 3.17 -12.66 4.41
C LEU A 9 1.67 -12.92 4.55
N ASP A 10 1.15 -13.79 3.69
CA ASP A 10 -0.25 -14.21 3.72
C ASP A 10 -0.40 -15.46 4.60
N VAL A 11 -0.14 -15.27 5.89
CA VAL A 11 -0.13 -16.33 6.92
C VAL A 11 -1.02 -15.95 8.11
N PRO A 12 -1.41 -16.90 8.98
CA PRO A 12 -2.45 -16.67 9.98
C PRO A 12 -2.08 -15.64 11.07
N ASP A 13 -0.80 -15.57 11.46
CA ASP A 13 -0.35 -14.79 12.60
C ASP A 13 1.14 -14.40 12.53
N ALA A 14 1.56 -13.57 13.48
CA ALA A 14 2.92 -13.06 13.60
C ALA A 14 3.97 -14.18 13.73
N LEU A 15 3.66 -15.27 14.44
CA LEU A 15 4.60 -16.37 14.64
C LEU A 15 4.86 -17.10 13.32
N ALA A 16 3.80 -17.45 12.59
CA ALA A 16 3.92 -18.05 11.27
C ALA A 16 4.65 -17.14 10.28
N GLY A 17 4.44 -15.82 10.37
CA GLY A 17 5.11 -14.83 9.54
C GLY A 17 6.60 -14.73 9.82
N LEU A 18 6.99 -14.72 11.10
CA LEU A 18 8.39 -14.71 11.51
C LEU A 18 9.12 -15.98 11.06
N GLU A 19 8.50 -17.15 11.25
CA GLU A 19 9.08 -18.42 10.83
C GLU A 19 9.27 -18.49 9.30
N LEU A 20 8.31 -17.97 8.52
CA LEU A 20 8.47 -17.86 7.07
C LEU A 20 9.62 -16.93 6.69
N ALA A 21 9.72 -15.75 7.33
CA ALA A 21 10.80 -14.80 7.07
C ALA A 21 12.19 -15.38 7.42
N ARG A 22 12.29 -16.14 8.52
CA ARG A 22 13.50 -16.88 8.91
C ARG A 22 13.89 -17.94 7.89
N LYS A 23 12.92 -18.72 7.40
CA LYS A 23 13.15 -19.75 6.39
C LYS A 23 13.68 -19.16 5.07
N LEU A 24 13.18 -17.99 4.69
CA LEU A 24 13.64 -17.27 3.50
C LEU A 24 14.99 -16.59 3.71
N GLY A 25 15.32 -16.19 4.94
CA GLY A 25 16.63 -15.66 5.31
C GLY A 25 17.06 -14.48 4.44
N ASP A 26 18.25 -14.58 3.85
CA ASP A 26 18.85 -13.55 2.98
C ASP A 26 18.48 -13.72 1.50
N SER A 27 17.51 -14.56 1.17
CA SER A 27 16.94 -14.56 -0.19
C SER A 27 15.95 -13.41 -0.40
N VAL A 28 15.39 -12.86 0.68
CA VAL A 28 14.34 -11.83 0.67
C VAL A 28 14.66 -10.72 1.67
N SER A 29 14.63 -9.49 1.19
CA SER A 29 14.87 -8.28 1.99
C SER A 29 13.60 -7.45 2.23
N PHE A 30 12.49 -7.72 1.54
CA PHE A 30 11.29 -6.90 1.56
C PHE A 30 10.02 -7.73 1.72
N TYR A 31 9.23 -7.45 2.75
CA TYR A 31 7.99 -8.16 3.06
C TYR A 31 6.76 -7.24 3.02
N LYS A 32 5.64 -7.78 2.54
CA LYS A 32 4.34 -7.14 2.55
C LYS A 32 3.45 -7.78 3.60
N ILE A 33 2.88 -6.99 4.50
CA ILE A 33 1.92 -7.41 5.52
C ILE A 33 0.58 -6.77 5.21
N GLY A 34 -0.44 -7.58 4.96
CA GLY A 34 -1.78 -7.13 4.60
C GLY A 34 -2.75 -7.09 5.79
N LEU A 35 -3.95 -6.57 5.52
CA LEU A 35 -5.03 -6.43 6.51
C LEU A 35 -5.39 -7.75 7.23
N GLY A 36 -5.26 -8.90 6.56
CA GLY A 36 -5.55 -10.22 7.15
C GLY A 36 -4.70 -10.56 8.38
N MET A 37 -3.50 -9.98 8.50
CA MET A 37 -2.63 -10.15 9.67
C MET A 37 -2.86 -9.10 10.77
N LEU A 38 -3.76 -8.14 10.59
CA LEU A 38 -3.92 -7.01 11.52
C LEU A 38 -4.19 -7.48 12.95
N THR A 39 -5.14 -8.41 13.11
CA THR A 39 -5.51 -8.98 14.41
C THR A 39 -4.58 -10.12 14.85
N GLY A 40 -3.83 -10.71 13.91
CA GLY A 40 -2.84 -11.77 14.16
C GLY A 40 -1.48 -11.26 14.62
N GLY A 41 -1.33 -9.95 14.88
CA GLY A 41 -0.06 -9.34 15.33
C GLY A 41 0.84 -8.81 14.20
N GLY A 42 0.29 -8.59 13.01
CA GLY A 42 1.06 -8.15 11.84
C GLY A 42 1.84 -6.84 12.04
N LEU A 43 1.32 -5.89 12.84
CA LEU A 43 2.07 -4.66 13.16
C LEU A 43 3.27 -4.92 14.08
N ALA A 44 3.15 -5.85 15.03
CA ALA A 44 4.27 -6.24 15.88
C ALA A 44 5.35 -6.96 15.04
N LEU A 45 4.92 -7.88 14.16
CA LEU A 45 5.82 -8.55 13.23
C LEU A 45 6.52 -7.56 12.29
N ALA A 46 5.80 -6.58 11.76
CA ALA A 46 6.38 -5.52 10.92
C ALA A 46 7.53 -4.80 11.66
N ASN A 47 7.30 -4.43 12.91
CA ASN A 47 8.30 -3.76 13.72
C ASN A 47 9.51 -4.67 14.03
N GLU A 48 9.28 -5.94 14.40
CA GLU A 48 10.35 -6.92 14.65
C GLU A 48 11.20 -7.16 13.40
N LEU A 49 10.56 -7.41 12.25
CA LEU A 49 11.28 -7.60 10.98
C LEU A 49 12.10 -6.38 10.58
N LYS A 50 11.60 -5.17 10.85
CA LYS A 50 12.31 -3.92 10.55
C LYS A 50 13.50 -3.71 11.48
N GLN A 51 13.29 -3.79 12.80
CA GLN A 51 14.28 -3.43 13.81
C GLN A 51 15.30 -4.54 14.05
N ASP A 52 14.86 -5.79 14.17
CA ASP A 52 15.70 -6.90 14.62
C ASP A 52 16.29 -7.70 13.45
N HIS A 53 15.65 -7.65 12.29
CA HIS A 53 16.06 -8.39 11.09
C HIS A 53 16.49 -7.51 9.92
N GLY A 54 16.44 -6.17 10.05
CA GLY A 54 16.86 -5.22 9.02
C GLY A 54 16.09 -5.36 7.71
N LYS A 55 14.86 -5.87 7.75
CA LYS A 55 14.03 -6.08 6.56
C LYS A 55 13.22 -4.84 6.23
N ARG A 56 12.93 -4.64 4.96
CA ARG A 56 12.03 -3.59 4.46
C ARG A 56 10.59 -4.04 4.61
N ILE A 57 9.69 -3.10 4.91
CA ILE A 57 8.29 -3.38 5.22
C ILE A 57 7.33 -2.59 4.36
N PHE A 58 6.42 -3.31 3.71
CA PHE A 58 5.27 -2.76 3.01
C PHE A 58 4.02 -3.14 3.81
N LEU A 59 3.41 -2.15 4.47
CA LEU A 59 2.09 -2.29 5.05
C LEU A 59 0.99 -2.06 4.00
N ASP A 60 0.30 -3.14 3.63
CA ASP A 60 -0.78 -3.10 2.65
C ASP A 60 -2.16 -2.99 3.33
N MET A 61 -2.40 -1.84 3.97
CA MET A 61 -3.58 -1.57 4.80
C MET A 61 -4.75 -0.97 4.03
N LYS A 62 -4.50 -0.34 2.88
CA LYS A 62 -5.52 0.32 2.06
C LYS A 62 -6.39 1.27 2.90
N LEU A 63 -5.76 2.15 3.67
CA LEU A 63 -6.50 3.05 4.56
C LEU A 63 -7.45 3.96 3.77
N PHE A 64 -8.67 4.14 4.27
CA PHE A 64 -9.68 5.04 3.73
C PHE A 64 -10.59 5.52 4.86
N ASP A 65 -10.56 6.82 5.13
CA ASP A 65 -11.30 7.49 6.20
C ASP A 65 -11.23 9.01 5.94
N ILE A 66 -11.82 9.83 6.82
CA ILE A 66 -11.66 11.28 6.80
C ILE A 66 -10.20 11.69 7.00
N GLY A 67 -9.84 12.87 6.48
CA GLY A 67 -8.46 13.34 6.43
C GLY A 67 -7.74 13.35 7.79
N ALA A 68 -8.39 13.81 8.86
CA ALA A 68 -7.79 13.86 10.19
C ALA A 68 -7.43 12.47 10.73
N THR A 69 -8.30 11.48 10.50
CA THR A 69 -8.05 10.07 10.90
C THR A 69 -6.88 9.49 10.11
N ILE A 70 -6.84 9.72 8.79
CA ILE A 70 -5.76 9.25 7.93
C ILE A 70 -4.44 9.89 8.32
N GLU A 71 -4.37 11.20 8.49
CA GLU A 71 -3.16 11.91 8.90
C GLU A 71 -2.64 11.37 10.23
N ALA A 72 -3.51 11.21 11.23
CA ALA A 72 -3.14 10.69 12.55
C ALA A 72 -2.64 9.23 12.47
N ALA A 73 -3.32 8.37 11.73
CA ALA A 73 -2.92 6.97 11.54
C ALA A 73 -1.56 6.88 10.84
N VAL A 74 -1.36 7.61 9.74
CA VAL A 74 -0.11 7.60 8.99
C VAL A 74 1.04 8.19 9.80
N ARG A 75 0.82 9.28 10.54
CA ARG A 75 1.80 9.82 11.48
C ARG A 75 2.20 8.81 12.56
N GLY A 76 1.22 8.05 13.06
CA GLY A 76 1.46 6.98 14.02
C GLY A 76 2.38 5.89 13.47
N LEU A 77 2.12 5.46 12.23
CA LEU A 77 2.88 4.43 11.52
C LEU A 77 4.27 4.90 11.08
N ALA A 78 4.42 6.16 10.65
CA ALA A 78 5.68 6.72 10.18
C ALA A 78 6.81 6.66 11.22
N ARG A 79 6.49 6.55 12.51
CA ARG A 79 7.46 6.41 13.62
C ARG A 79 8.20 5.06 13.65
N TYR A 80 7.71 4.05 12.92
CA TYR A 80 8.29 2.71 12.89
C TYR A 80 9.19 2.46 11.67
N ASP A 81 9.57 3.52 10.96
CA ASP A 81 10.42 3.47 9.76
C ASP A 81 9.93 2.47 8.70
N ILE A 82 8.61 2.36 8.54
CA ILE A 82 8.00 1.52 7.50
C ILE A 82 8.35 2.10 6.12
N ASP A 83 8.66 1.23 5.16
CA ASP A 83 9.06 1.66 3.82
C ASP A 83 7.86 2.13 3.00
N PHE A 84 6.84 1.28 2.84
CA PHE A 84 5.63 1.55 2.03
C PHE A 84 4.35 1.37 2.84
N LEU A 85 3.34 2.21 2.56
CA LEU A 85 1.99 2.09 3.08
C LEU A 85 0.96 2.32 1.96
N THR A 86 -0.07 1.47 1.89
CA THR A 86 -1.20 1.71 0.99
C THR A 86 -2.34 2.51 1.61
N VAL A 87 -2.88 3.43 0.81
CA VAL A 87 -4.14 4.14 1.06
C VAL A 87 -5.01 4.09 -0.20
N HIS A 88 -6.32 4.25 -0.09
CA HIS A 88 -7.15 4.45 -1.27
C HIS A 88 -6.80 5.76 -1.97
N GLY A 89 -6.78 5.74 -3.31
CA GLY A 89 -6.27 6.82 -4.17
C GLY A 89 -7.15 8.07 -4.25
N ASP A 90 -8.18 8.17 -3.42
CA ASP A 90 -9.02 9.36 -3.32
C ASP A 90 -8.18 10.58 -2.92
N PRO A 91 -8.22 11.70 -3.67
CA PRO A 91 -7.26 12.78 -3.48
C PRO A 91 -7.17 13.36 -2.06
N HIS A 92 -8.29 13.37 -1.32
CA HIS A 92 -8.30 13.84 0.06
C HIS A 92 -7.59 12.88 1.02
N VAL A 93 -7.70 11.57 0.80
CA VAL A 93 -7.00 10.54 1.57
C VAL A 93 -5.51 10.58 1.29
N VAL A 94 -5.13 10.66 0.00
CA VAL A 94 -3.71 10.74 -0.39
C VAL A 94 -3.03 11.96 0.22
N ARG A 95 -3.65 13.15 0.13
CA ARG A 95 -3.09 14.38 0.73
C ARG A 95 -2.89 14.24 2.25
N ALA A 96 -3.90 13.71 2.95
CA ALA A 96 -3.81 13.49 4.39
C ALA A 96 -2.71 12.48 4.76
N ALA A 97 -2.58 11.41 3.97
CA ALA A 97 -1.52 10.42 4.17
C ALA A 97 -0.13 11.03 3.98
N LYS A 98 0.04 11.85 2.94
CA LYS A 98 1.31 12.58 2.71
C LYS A 98 1.64 13.56 3.83
N GLN A 99 0.63 14.24 4.39
CA GLN A 99 0.80 15.09 5.57
C GLN A 99 1.23 14.27 6.81
N GLY A 100 0.62 13.11 7.03
CA GLY A 100 0.98 12.20 8.13
C GLY A 100 2.40 11.64 7.99
N ALA A 101 2.84 11.36 6.76
CA ALA A 101 4.17 10.84 6.45
C ALA A 101 5.27 11.92 6.37
N ALA A 102 4.92 13.20 6.46
CA ALA A 102 5.86 14.30 6.29
C ALA A 102 7.04 14.21 7.29
N GLY A 103 8.26 14.40 6.78
CA GLY A 103 9.48 14.28 7.59
C GLY A 103 9.96 12.85 7.84
N SER A 104 9.30 11.84 7.27
CA SER A 104 9.73 10.43 7.32
C SER A 104 10.15 9.92 5.92
N GLY A 105 10.75 8.73 5.89
CA GLY A 105 11.04 8.01 4.65
C GLY A 105 9.87 7.19 4.07
N LEU A 106 8.70 7.19 4.74
CA LEU A 106 7.54 6.39 4.38
C LEU A 106 6.95 6.85 3.03
N LYS A 107 6.88 5.93 2.06
CA LYS A 107 6.21 6.18 0.78
C LYS A 107 4.75 5.73 0.82
N ILE A 108 3.88 6.57 0.26
CA ILE A 108 2.44 6.33 0.16
C ILE A 108 2.12 5.81 -1.23
N LEU A 109 1.58 4.60 -1.29
CA LEU A 109 1.13 3.95 -2.52
C LEU A 109 -0.39 3.98 -2.60
N ALA A 110 -0.94 4.60 -3.65
CA ALA A 110 -2.37 4.71 -3.82
C ALA A 110 -2.98 3.45 -4.48
N VAL A 111 -4.06 2.95 -3.91
CA VAL A 111 -4.91 1.91 -4.49
C VAL A 111 -6.03 2.56 -5.28
N THR A 112 -6.16 2.24 -6.56
CA THR A 112 -7.14 2.84 -7.47
C THR A 112 -8.49 2.12 -7.39
N ILE A 113 -8.66 1.07 -8.20
CA ILE A 113 -9.80 0.16 -8.19
C ILE A 113 -9.22 -1.22 -7.92
N LEU A 114 -9.80 -1.93 -6.96
CA LEU A 114 -9.34 -3.27 -6.61
C LEU A 114 -9.62 -4.21 -7.77
N THR A 115 -8.65 -5.06 -8.12
CA THR A 115 -8.78 -6.03 -9.21
C THR A 115 -9.86 -7.10 -8.98
N SER A 116 -10.38 -7.18 -7.75
CA SER A 116 -11.51 -8.04 -7.40
C SER A 116 -12.87 -7.44 -7.73
N LEU A 117 -12.93 -6.15 -8.06
CA LEU A 117 -14.17 -5.46 -8.37
C LEU A 117 -14.42 -5.46 -9.88
N ASP A 118 -15.66 -5.69 -10.25
CA ASP A 118 -16.13 -5.56 -11.63
C ASP A 118 -17.07 -4.36 -11.81
N ARG A 119 -17.64 -4.24 -13.01
CA ARG A 119 -18.55 -3.14 -13.32
C ARG A 119 -19.80 -3.15 -12.42
N ALA A 120 -20.34 -4.33 -12.11
CA ALA A 120 -21.53 -4.45 -11.29
C ALA A 120 -21.25 -4.05 -9.83
N ASP A 121 -20.08 -4.41 -9.30
CA ASP A 121 -19.66 -3.97 -7.96
C ASP A 121 -19.57 -2.44 -7.87
N LEU A 122 -18.98 -1.81 -8.88
CA LEU A 122 -18.84 -0.35 -8.92
C LEU A 122 -20.20 0.35 -9.06
N ASP A 123 -21.11 -0.21 -9.86
CA ASP A 123 -22.47 0.32 -10.02
C ASP A 123 -23.24 0.24 -8.70
N ALA A 124 -23.13 -0.88 -7.98
CA ALA A 124 -23.68 -1.03 -6.64
C ALA A 124 -23.07 -0.04 -5.63
N GLY A 125 -21.80 0.32 -5.81
CA GLY A 125 -21.10 1.36 -5.06
C GLY A 125 -21.37 2.80 -5.51
N LEU A 126 -22.29 3.00 -6.46
CA LEU A 126 -22.61 4.31 -7.06
C LEU A 126 -21.38 5.03 -7.65
N ILE A 127 -20.42 4.25 -8.16
CA ILE A 127 -19.23 4.76 -8.81
C ILE A 127 -19.54 5.05 -10.27
N ARG A 128 -19.04 6.20 -10.76
CA ARG A 128 -19.22 6.71 -12.14
C ARG A 128 -19.18 5.59 -13.19
N ASP A 129 -20.13 5.65 -14.12
CA ASP A 129 -20.17 4.81 -15.32
C ASP A 129 -18.90 4.96 -16.17
N GLY A 130 -18.65 3.97 -17.01
CA GLY A 130 -17.57 3.98 -18.00
C GLY A 130 -16.68 2.74 -17.93
N ASP A 131 -15.70 2.73 -18.83
CA ASP A 131 -14.70 1.67 -18.93
C ASP A 131 -13.83 1.61 -17.67
N LEU A 132 -13.69 0.40 -17.12
CA LEU A 132 -13.00 0.15 -15.86
C LEU A 132 -11.51 0.52 -15.94
N HIS A 133 -10.88 0.21 -17.06
CA HIS A 133 -9.46 0.51 -17.26
C HIS A 133 -9.22 2.02 -17.34
N ALA A 134 -10.04 2.75 -18.10
CA ALA A 134 -9.98 4.21 -18.16
C ALA A 134 -10.20 4.86 -16.78
N LEU A 135 -11.19 4.36 -16.01
CA LEU A 135 -11.43 4.80 -14.63
C LEU A 135 -10.23 4.57 -13.71
N THR A 136 -9.60 3.39 -13.80
CA THR A 136 -8.39 3.08 -13.02
C THR A 136 -7.26 4.04 -13.35
N VAL A 137 -6.98 4.28 -14.64
CA VAL A 137 -5.90 5.18 -15.08
C VAL A 137 -6.17 6.62 -14.64
N GLU A 138 -7.41 7.10 -14.75
CA GLU A 138 -7.78 8.43 -14.28
C GLU A 138 -7.61 8.56 -12.75
N ARG A 139 -8.04 7.56 -11.97
CA ARG A 139 -7.83 7.55 -10.52
C ARG A 139 -6.34 7.53 -10.16
N ALA A 140 -5.50 6.82 -10.90
CA ALA A 140 -4.05 6.85 -10.72
C ALA A 140 -3.48 8.25 -10.94
N ALA A 141 -3.88 8.92 -12.02
CA ALA A 141 -3.45 10.30 -12.31
C ALA A 141 -3.83 11.25 -11.17
N ARG A 142 -5.07 11.16 -10.68
CA ARG A 142 -5.54 11.97 -9.54
C ARG A 142 -4.77 11.69 -8.24
N ALA A 143 -4.38 10.45 -8.01
CA ALA A 143 -3.57 10.10 -6.84
C ALA A 143 -2.16 10.70 -6.93
N PHE A 144 -1.53 10.67 -8.11
CA PHE A 144 -0.24 11.34 -8.33
C PHE A 144 -0.33 12.86 -8.15
N GLU A 145 -1.37 13.50 -8.72
CA GLU A 145 -1.65 14.93 -8.50
C GLU A 145 -1.82 15.28 -7.01
N ALA A 146 -2.37 14.35 -6.22
CA ALA A 146 -2.54 14.49 -4.77
C ALA A 146 -1.26 14.19 -3.96
N GLY A 147 -0.18 13.75 -4.61
CA GLY A 147 1.14 13.54 -4.01
C GLY A 147 1.50 12.10 -3.68
N ALA A 148 0.76 11.10 -4.18
CA ALA A 148 1.14 9.69 -4.02
C ALA A 148 2.54 9.43 -4.60
N ASP A 149 3.35 8.61 -3.93
CA ASP A 149 4.70 8.25 -4.38
C ASP A 149 4.68 7.10 -5.40
N GLY A 150 3.54 6.44 -5.54
CA GLY A 150 3.30 5.33 -6.45
C GLY A 150 1.85 4.87 -6.38
N VAL A 151 1.49 3.91 -7.21
CA VAL A 151 0.16 3.29 -7.21
C VAL A 151 0.27 1.77 -7.28
N ILE A 152 -0.72 1.08 -6.74
CA ILE A 152 -0.89 -0.36 -6.92
C ILE A 152 -1.64 -0.57 -8.24
N ALA A 153 -1.00 -1.27 -9.18
CA ALA A 153 -1.52 -1.48 -10.52
C ALA A 153 -1.41 -2.95 -10.93
N SER A 154 -2.39 -3.42 -11.72
CA SER A 154 -2.26 -4.71 -12.39
C SER A 154 -1.24 -4.62 -13.54
N PRO A 155 -0.68 -5.76 -14.01
CA PRO A 155 0.20 -5.76 -15.19
C PRO A 155 -0.44 -5.14 -16.43
N ARG A 156 -1.77 -5.22 -16.56
CA ARG A 156 -2.54 -4.66 -17.67
C ARG A 156 -2.57 -3.13 -17.64
N GLU A 157 -2.63 -2.54 -16.46
CA GLU A 157 -2.71 -1.08 -16.28
C GLU A 157 -1.33 -0.44 -16.15
N ALA A 158 -0.31 -1.22 -15.75
CA ALA A 158 1.03 -0.72 -15.47
C ALA A 158 1.63 0.10 -16.61
N ALA A 159 1.44 -0.31 -17.87
CA ALA A 159 1.97 0.43 -19.02
C ALA A 159 1.31 1.81 -19.17
N ALA A 160 -0.02 1.88 -19.09
CA ALA A 160 -0.77 3.12 -19.19
C ALA A 160 -0.46 4.07 -18.02
N ILE A 161 -0.38 3.52 -16.81
CA ILE A 161 -0.06 4.29 -15.60
C ILE A 161 1.36 4.84 -15.65
N ARG A 162 2.35 4.07 -16.11
CA ARG A 162 3.74 4.55 -16.26
C ARG A 162 3.88 5.69 -17.26
N ALA A 163 2.95 5.85 -18.19
CA ALA A 163 2.94 6.96 -19.14
C ALA A 163 2.34 8.25 -18.54
N LEU A 164 1.78 8.21 -17.33
CA LEU A 164 1.21 9.40 -16.68
C LEU A 164 2.29 10.37 -16.17
N PRO A 165 2.03 11.68 -16.21
CA PRO A 165 2.88 12.66 -15.54
C PRO A 165 2.99 12.36 -14.04
N GLY A 166 4.22 12.33 -13.51
CA GLY A 166 4.47 12.04 -12.09
C GLY A 166 4.56 10.55 -11.73
N ALA A 167 4.33 9.64 -12.68
CA ALA A 167 4.68 8.24 -12.51
C ALA A 167 6.19 8.05 -12.67
N GLY A 168 6.88 7.75 -11.56
CA GLY A 168 8.31 7.44 -11.50
C GLY A 168 8.58 5.96 -11.25
#